data_AF-A0A227AMV5-F1
#
_entry.id   AF-A0A227AMV5-F1
#
_cell.length_a   1.000
_cell.length_b   1.000
_cell.length_c   1.000
_cell.angle_alpha   90.00
_cell.angle_beta   90.00
_cell.angle_gamma   90.00
#
_symmetry.space_group_name_H-M   'P 1'
#
loop_
_entity.id
_entity.type
_entity.pdbx_description
1 polymer ?
#
loop_
_entity_poly.entity_id
_entity_poly.type
_entity_poly.pdbx_seq_one_letter_code
_entity_poly.pdbx_strand_id
1 'polypeptide(L)'
;MELNDMAQFNEPISSQLLAIDENLTQLVTDIDILSSVNPLNYAQERERFISNKYSQEPNFQYQKAPLDTHQSKRRLYELPLEHIEDTQLQKLYEDVIQSYADKLDQVNTIGTQEFLYNSLRYYGEPSAKDIANAHFILHLPTEEESKPEHDSRSIAHFMQSFADKNGYECEIQILDGMLANALVSGSRVKINSAAHITTDELEALAHHEMGVHLLTTLNGRQQPLKVLSLGCPANTNTQEGLAILCEYLSGHFSIKRLRTLALRVLAVESMIKERDFRHTFMLLKEQYKASDVQAFTITSRVYRGGGLTKDYLYLRGFREVLNAYDKLGDDFSLLLCGKTELKYFDLIRSLVNKGIFTQPKFISPALSTPKQTNPIHRYIVSALK
;
A
#
# COMPACT_ATOMS: atom_id res chain seq x y z
N MET A 1 -38.38 8.13 -39.58
CA MET A 1 -38.35 9.39 -38.82
C MET A 1 -37.10 9.33 -37.98
N GLU A 2 -36.08 10.04 -38.47
CA GLU A 2 -34.80 10.44 -37.86
C GLU A 2 -33.93 9.41 -37.11
N LEU A 3 -32.87 9.00 -37.84
CA LEU A 3 -31.52 8.88 -37.31
C LEU A 3 -31.06 10.23 -36.73
N ASN A 4 -30.43 10.24 -35.55
CA ASN A 4 -29.18 10.98 -35.35
C ASN A 4 -28.48 10.65 -34.01
N ASP A 5 -27.21 10.28 -34.16
CA ASP A 5 -26.05 10.64 -33.34
C ASP A 5 -26.05 10.43 -31.82
N MET A 6 -25.45 9.31 -31.42
CA MET A 6 -24.33 9.38 -30.45
C MET A 6 -23.10 8.76 -31.10
N ALA A 7 -22.47 9.55 -31.97
CA ALA A 7 -21.13 9.26 -32.47
C ALA A 7 -20.14 9.17 -31.29
N GLN A 8 -19.25 8.20 -31.40
CA GLN A 8 -18.13 7.94 -30.50
C GLN A 8 -17.33 9.22 -30.25
N PHE A 9 -17.33 9.71 -29.01
CA PHE A 9 -16.26 10.58 -28.52
C PHE A 9 -15.10 9.71 -28.03
N ASN A 10 -14.43 9.02 -28.95
CA ASN A 10 -13.08 8.55 -28.70
C ASN A 10 -12.16 9.60 -29.30
N GLU A 11 -11.69 10.54 -28.49
CA GLU A 11 -10.52 11.31 -28.87
C GLU A 11 -9.37 10.30 -28.98
N PRO A 12 -8.79 10.08 -30.18
CA PRO A 12 -7.74 9.09 -30.33
C PRO A 12 -6.55 9.55 -29.49
N ILE A 13 -6.09 8.70 -28.58
CA ILE A 13 -4.89 8.95 -27.79
C ILE A 13 -3.76 9.33 -28.76
N SER A 14 -3.33 10.59 -28.67
CA SER A 14 -2.37 11.13 -29.62
C SER A 14 -1.00 10.46 -29.46
N SER A 15 -0.25 10.37 -30.55
CA SER A 15 1.14 9.87 -30.50
C SER A 15 2.01 10.69 -29.56
N GLN A 16 1.70 11.98 -29.40
CA GLN A 16 2.38 12.87 -28.47
C GLN A 16 2.08 12.52 -27.01
N LEU A 17 0.82 12.23 -26.67
CA LEU A 17 0.43 11.78 -25.33
C LEU A 17 1.10 10.44 -24.97
N LEU A 18 1.14 9.49 -25.90
CA LEU A 18 1.86 8.22 -25.70
C LEU A 18 3.36 8.43 -25.45
N ALA A 19 3.97 9.39 -26.14
CA ALA A 19 5.38 9.72 -25.94
C ALA A 19 5.64 10.36 -24.56
N ILE A 20 4.75 11.23 -24.08
CA ILE A 20 4.83 11.81 -22.74
C ILE A 20 4.68 10.72 -21.67
N ASP A 21 3.70 9.84 -21.83
CA ASP A 21 3.44 8.73 -20.90
C ASP A 21 4.59 7.73 -20.81
N GLU A 22 5.18 7.38 -21.96
CA GLU A 22 6.37 6.53 -22.02
C GLU A 22 7.59 7.19 -21.36
N ASN A 23 7.82 8.48 -21.63
CA ASN A 23 8.93 9.22 -21.04
C ASN A 23 8.78 9.32 -19.53
N LEU A 24 7.59 9.70 -19.03
CA LEU A 24 7.30 9.71 -17.59
C LEU A 24 7.59 8.33 -16.97
N THR A 25 7.10 7.25 -17.59
CA THR A 25 7.31 5.88 -17.12
C THR A 25 8.79 5.55 -16.98
N GLN A 26 9.59 5.87 -18.01
CA GLN A 26 11.04 5.63 -17.99
C GLN A 26 11.75 6.43 -16.90
N LEU A 27 11.36 7.69 -16.69
CA LEU A 27 11.97 8.55 -15.68
C LEU A 27 11.75 8.07 -14.24
N VAL A 28 10.66 7.34 -13.98
CA VAL A 28 10.26 6.97 -12.62
C VAL A 28 10.45 5.49 -12.29
N THR A 29 10.82 4.66 -13.27
CA THR A 29 10.91 3.19 -13.11
C THR A 29 11.85 2.79 -11.96
N ASP A 30 12.94 3.53 -11.76
CA ASP A 30 13.95 3.23 -10.74
C ASP A 30 13.70 3.94 -9.39
N ILE A 31 12.60 4.70 -9.25
CA ILE A 31 12.26 5.43 -8.03
C ILE A 31 11.42 4.53 -7.11
N ASP A 32 12.09 3.73 -6.27
CA ASP A 32 11.44 2.91 -5.23
C ASP A 32 11.97 3.22 -3.82
N ILE A 33 11.13 3.89 -3.03
CA ILE A 33 11.42 4.19 -1.62
C ILE A 33 11.29 2.96 -0.74
N LEU A 34 10.31 2.09 -0.99
CA LEU A 34 9.94 1.04 -0.04
C LEU A 34 11.03 -0.02 0.11
N SER A 35 11.78 -0.30 -0.96
CA SER A 35 13.00 -1.12 -0.90
C SER A 35 14.14 -0.36 -0.22
N SER A 36 14.33 0.92 -0.55
CA SER A 36 15.42 1.76 -0.07
C SER A 36 15.40 2.05 1.44
N VAL A 37 14.21 2.07 2.06
CA VAL A 37 14.05 2.31 3.51
C VAL A 37 14.16 1.06 4.36
N ASN A 38 14.45 -0.12 3.79
CA ASN A 38 14.66 -1.33 4.59
C ASN A 38 16.09 -1.34 5.16
N PRO A 39 16.26 -1.45 6.50
CA PRO A 39 17.58 -1.52 7.09
C PRO A 39 18.34 -2.79 6.66
N LEU A 40 19.59 -2.62 6.24
CA LEU A 40 20.49 -3.73 5.86
C LEU A 40 20.86 -4.61 7.06
N ASN A 41 20.85 -4.05 8.27
CA ASN A 41 21.23 -4.70 9.51
C ASN A 41 20.04 -4.98 10.46
N TYR A 42 18.81 -5.07 9.93
CA TYR A 42 17.59 -5.24 10.75
C TYR A 42 17.68 -6.39 11.76
N ALA A 43 18.07 -7.59 11.31
CA ALA A 43 18.11 -8.78 12.16
C ALA A 43 19.14 -8.63 13.30
N GLN A 44 20.32 -8.09 12.97
CA GLN A 44 21.40 -7.82 13.92
C GLN A 44 20.96 -6.80 14.98
N GLU A 45 20.36 -5.69 14.56
CA GLU A 45 19.91 -4.64 15.49
C GLU A 45 18.76 -5.13 16.39
N ARG A 46 17.86 -5.98 15.88
CA ARG A 46 16.83 -6.64 16.70
C ARG A 46 17.44 -7.47 17.82
N GLU A 47 18.37 -8.36 17.48
CA GLU A 47 19.03 -9.22 18.46
C GLU A 47 19.82 -8.40 19.48
N ARG A 48 20.51 -7.36 19.03
CA ARG A 48 21.25 -6.43 19.90
C ARG A 48 20.31 -5.68 20.85
N PHE A 49 19.19 -5.15 20.34
CA PHE A 49 18.22 -4.40 21.14
C PHE A 49 17.62 -5.28 22.25
N ILE A 50 17.21 -6.51 21.91
CA ILE A 50 16.60 -7.45 22.86
C ILE A 50 17.64 -7.95 23.88
N SER A 51 18.83 -8.37 23.44
CA SER A 51 19.88 -8.89 24.34
C SER A 51 20.39 -7.85 25.34
N ASN A 52 20.43 -6.57 24.95
CA ASN A 52 20.78 -5.46 25.82
C ASN A 52 19.59 -4.96 26.67
N LYS A 53 18.50 -5.72 26.79
CA LYS A 53 17.30 -5.36 27.56
C LYS A 53 16.76 -3.98 27.17
N TYR A 54 16.74 -3.69 25.87
CA TYR A 54 16.15 -2.49 25.29
C TYR A 54 16.83 -1.18 25.74
N SER A 55 18.08 -1.24 26.21
CA SER A 55 18.82 -0.10 26.77
C SER A 55 19.56 0.75 25.73
N GLN A 56 19.82 0.20 24.54
CA GLN A 56 20.49 0.89 23.44
C GLN A 56 19.56 0.87 22.23
N GLU A 57 19.32 2.04 21.63
CA GLU A 57 18.49 2.13 20.43
C GLU A 57 19.16 1.49 19.20
N PRO A 58 18.36 0.96 18.26
CA PRO A 58 18.88 0.45 16.99
C PRO A 58 19.60 1.52 16.17
N ASN A 59 20.74 1.17 15.60
CA ASN A 59 21.42 1.99 14.61
C ASN A 59 21.24 1.39 13.20
N PHE A 60 20.14 1.74 12.54
CA PHE A 60 19.81 1.20 11.22
C PHE A 60 20.71 1.75 10.13
N GLN A 61 21.21 0.85 9.28
CA GLN A 61 22.03 1.16 8.12
C GLN A 61 21.23 0.97 6.84
N TYR A 62 21.37 1.91 5.90
CA TYR A 62 20.63 1.92 4.65
C TYR A 62 21.56 1.89 3.44
N GLN A 63 21.06 1.33 2.35
CA GLN A 63 21.74 1.41 1.06
C GLN A 63 21.71 2.86 0.57
N LYS A 64 22.85 3.40 0.16
CA LYS A 64 22.89 4.69 -0.52
C LYS A 64 22.32 4.54 -1.93
N ALA A 65 21.30 5.32 -2.25
CA ALA A 65 20.75 5.36 -3.58
C ALA A 65 21.80 5.95 -4.55
N PRO A 66 22.13 5.27 -5.66
CA PRO A 66 23.06 5.79 -6.68
C PRO A 66 22.40 6.84 -7.60
N LEU A 67 21.34 7.51 -7.13
CA LEU A 67 20.45 8.34 -7.93
C LEU A 67 20.76 9.82 -7.73
N ASP A 68 21.00 10.56 -8.83
CA ASP A 68 21.01 12.02 -8.80
C ASP A 68 19.57 12.55 -8.73
N THR A 69 19.09 12.79 -7.51
CA THR A 69 17.73 13.23 -7.25
C THR A 69 17.43 14.61 -7.87
N HIS A 70 18.42 15.48 -7.98
CA HIS A 70 18.25 16.81 -8.57
C HIS A 70 18.06 16.71 -10.09
N GLN A 71 18.91 15.94 -10.77
CA GLN A 71 18.76 15.71 -12.20
C GLN A 71 17.44 14.99 -12.52
N SER A 72 17.04 14.00 -11.73
CA SER A 72 15.76 13.31 -11.91
C SER A 72 14.57 14.25 -11.79
N LYS A 73 14.55 15.14 -10.79
CA LYS A 73 13.49 16.17 -10.66
C LYS A 73 13.41 17.08 -11.87
N ARG A 74 14.55 17.58 -12.34
CA ARG A 74 14.61 18.44 -13.53
C ARG A 74 13.97 17.77 -14.74
N ARG A 75 14.35 16.50 -15.01
CA ARG A 75 13.80 15.74 -16.14
C ARG A 75 12.29 15.50 -16.01
N LEU A 76 11.77 15.31 -14.80
CA LEU A 76 10.32 15.17 -14.58
C LEU A 76 9.57 16.48 -14.89
N TYR A 77 10.09 17.62 -14.44
CA TYR A 77 9.46 18.93 -14.67
C TYR A 77 9.61 19.47 -16.10
N GLU A 78 10.55 18.92 -16.89
CA GLU A 78 10.73 19.24 -18.31
C GLU A 78 9.76 18.48 -19.23
N LEU A 79 8.91 17.59 -18.70
CA LEU A 79 7.89 16.90 -19.50
C LEU A 79 6.87 17.91 -20.06
N PRO A 80 6.57 17.88 -21.37
CA PRO A 80 5.82 18.95 -22.03
C PRO A 80 4.30 18.73 -21.92
N LEU A 81 3.78 18.80 -20.69
CA LEU A 81 2.38 18.50 -20.34
C LEU A 81 1.37 19.46 -20.98
N GLU A 82 1.80 20.63 -21.45
CA GLU A 82 0.99 21.60 -22.20
C GLU A 82 0.39 21.00 -23.49
N HIS A 83 0.91 19.87 -23.95
CA HIS A 83 0.39 19.15 -25.12
C HIS A 83 -0.64 18.06 -24.78
N ILE A 84 -1.01 17.90 -23.51
CA ILE A 84 -2.12 17.02 -23.12
C ILE A 84 -3.42 17.82 -23.24
N GLU A 85 -4.27 17.47 -24.21
CA GLU A 85 -5.50 18.20 -24.54
C GLU A 85 -6.57 18.10 -23.44
N ASP A 86 -6.77 16.90 -22.88
CA ASP A 86 -7.71 16.71 -21.77
C ASP A 86 -7.14 17.30 -20.47
N THR A 87 -7.75 18.38 -19.99
CA THR A 87 -7.33 19.10 -18.78
C THR A 87 -7.37 18.25 -17.50
N GLN A 88 -8.26 17.25 -17.39
CA GLN A 88 -8.31 16.38 -16.22
C GLN A 88 -7.14 15.38 -16.28
N LEU A 89 -6.86 14.83 -17.46
CA LEU A 89 -5.71 13.98 -17.67
C LEU A 89 -4.41 14.74 -17.43
N GLN A 90 -4.26 15.94 -18.00
CA GLN A 90 -3.12 16.83 -17.77
C GLN A 90 -2.88 17.02 -16.27
N LYS A 91 -3.95 17.31 -15.52
CA LYS A 91 -3.87 17.49 -14.07
C LYS A 91 -3.39 16.24 -13.34
N LEU A 92 -3.85 15.05 -13.75
CA LEU A 92 -3.37 13.79 -13.20
C LEU A 92 -1.85 13.61 -13.41
N TYR A 93 -1.33 13.92 -14.61
CA TYR A 93 0.10 13.84 -14.89
C TYR A 93 0.92 14.84 -14.06
N GLU A 94 0.47 16.10 -13.93
CA GLU A 94 1.10 17.09 -13.05
C GLU A 94 1.24 16.57 -11.61
N ASP A 95 0.15 16.04 -11.06
CA ASP A 95 0.16 15.57 -9.68
C ASP A 95 1.03 14.30 -9.53
N VAL A 96 1.06 13.42 -10.53
CA VAL A 96 1.97 12.25 -10.56
C VAL A 96 3.43 12.69 -10.55
N ILE A 97 3.79 13.65 -11.40
CA ILE A 97 5.14 14.24 -11.45
C ILE A 97 5.52 14.84 -10.09
N GLN A 98 4.63 15.64 -9.49
CA GLN A 98 4.88 16.22 -8.17
C GLN A 98 5.04 15.14 -7.10
N SER A 99 4.21 14.10 -7.12
CA SER A 99 4.33 12.96 -6.21
C SER A 99 5.69 12.26 -6.36
N TYR A 100 6.21 12.06 -7.57
CA TYR A 100 7.55 11.49 -7.75
C TYR A 100 8.68 12.45 -7.33
N ALA A 101 8.51 13.76 -7.50
CA ALA A 101 9.44 14.74 -6.96
C ALA A 101 9.51 14.70 -5.43
N ASP A 102 8.38 14.56 -4.74
CA ASP A 102 8.34 14.38 -3.29
C ASP A 102 9.00 13.06 -2.85
N LYS A 103 8.83 11.99 -3.64
CA LYS A 103 9.51 10.72 -3.41
C LYS A 103 11.03 10.84 -3.53
N LEU A 104 11.53 11.62 -4.48
CA LEU A 104 12.96 11.88 -4.63
C LEU A 104 13.54 12.63 -3.42
N ASP A 105 12.78 13.54 -2.80
CA ASP A 105 13.20 14.16 -1.53
C ASP A 105 13.29 13.15 -0.39
N GLN A 106 12.34 12.21 -0.32
CA GLN A 106 12.42 11.11 0.64
C GLN A 106 13.67 10.27 0.43
N VAL A 107 13.96 9.86 -0.81
CA VAL A 107 15.18 9.08 -1.14
C VAL A 107 16.45 9.81 -0.71
N ASN A 108 16.53 11.13 -0.94
CA ASN A 108 17.70 11.93 -0.59
C ASN A 108 17.95 12.07 0.92
N THR A 109 16.92 11.83 1.74
CA THR A 109 16.96 12.05 3.19
C THR A 109 16.92 10.76 4.01
N ILE A 110 16.94 9.58 3.36
CA ILE A 110 16.94 8.28 4.06
C ILE A 110 18.08 8.20 5.08
N GLY A 111 17.73 7.88 6.33
CA GLY A 111 18.66 7.74 7.44
C GLY A 111 19.00 9.05 8.14
N THR A 112 18.39 10.17 7.74
CA THR A 112 18.55 11.48 8.40
C THR A 112 17.26 11.91 9.10
N GLN A 113 17.34 12.94 9.95
CA GLN A 113 16.15 13.45 10.67
C GLN A 113 15.17 14.17 9.73
N GLU A 114 15.65 14.65 8.59
CA GLU A 114 14.87 15.32 7.55
C GLU A 114 13.88 14.38 6.87
N PHE A 115 14.14 13.07 6.89
CA PHE A 115 13.25 12.07 6.31
C PHE A 115 11.85 12.15 6.90
N LEU A 116 11.72 12.37 8.21
CA LEU A 116 10.42 12.46 8.88
C LEU A 116 9.56 13.59 8.28
N TYR A 117 10.14 14.75 8.02
CA TYR A 117 9.39 15.88 7.43
C TYR A 117 8.93 15.56 6.00
N ASN A 118 9.77 14.88 5.21
CA ASN A 118 9.38 14.39 3.89
C ASN A 118 8.33 13.27 3.97
N SER A 119 8.35 12.46 5.03
CA SER A 119 7.33 11.45 5.29
C SER A 119 5.99 12.09 5.62
N LEU A 120 5.98 13.07 6.53
CA LEU A 120 4.80 13.85 6.90
C LEU A 120 4.21 14.59 5.70
N ARG A 121 5.04 15.20 4.84
CA ARG A 121 4.57 15.88 3.63
C ARG A 121 3.85 14.93 2.67
N TYR A 122 4.37 13.70 2.50
CA TYR A 122 3.84 12.75 1.52
C TYR A 122 2.69 11.89 2.05
N TYR A 123 2.86 11.29 3.23
CA TYR A 123 1.91 10.35 3.83
C TYR A 123 1.02 11.00 4.88
N GLY A 124 1.36 12.18 5.40
CA GLY A 124 0.62 12.83 6.49
C GLY A 124 0.90 12.22 7.86
N GLU A 125 0.01 12.54 8.80
CA GLU A 125 -0.01 12.05 10.17
C GLU A 125 -1.40 11.51 10.55
N PRO A 126 -1.49 10.61 11.55
CA PRO A 126 -2.78 10.13 12.05
C PRO A 126 -3.65 11.26 12.59
N SER A 127 -4.91 11.31 12.18
CA SER A 127 -5.90 12.23 12.75
C SER A 127 -6.39 11.77 14.13
N ALA A 128 -7.06 12.65 14.87
CA ALA A 128 -7.71 12.29 16.13
C ALA A 128 -8.72 11.14 15.97
N LYS A 129 -9.42 11.05 14.82
CA LYS A 129 -10.31 9.93 14.51
C LYS A 129 -9.54 8.62 14.31
N ASP A 130 -8.37 8.68 13.66
CA ASP A 130 -7.55 7.48 13.45
C ASP A 130 -7.01 6.94 14.79
N ILE A 131 -6.57 7.83 15.68
CA ILE A 131 -6.10 7.48 17.03
C ILE A 131 -7.26 6.92 17.88
N ALA A 132 -8.44 7.55 17.83
CA ALA A 132 -9.62 7.05 18.54
C ALA A 132 -10.04 5.65 18.07
N ASN A 133 -10.04 5.41 16.76
CA ASN A 133 -10.32 4.09 16.19
C ASN A 133 -9.27 3.05 16.64
N ALA A 134 -7.99 3.42 16.65
CA ALA A 134 -6.93 2.54 17.13
C ALA A 134 -7.13 2.16 18.60
N HIS A 135 -7.43 3.11 19.48
CA HIS A 135 -7.76 2.82 20.86
C HIS A 135 -8.99 1.92 20.98
N PHE A 136 -10.08 2.21 20.27
CA PHE A 136 -11.29 1.37 20.28
C PHE A 136 -10.95 -0.09 19.96
N ILE A 137 -10.18 -0.34 18.91
CA ILE A 137 -9.75 -1.69 18.51
C ILE A 137 -8.93 -2.37 19.61
N LEU A 138 -8.02 -1.63 20.25
CA LEU A 138 -7.11 -2.19 21.26
C LEU A 138 -7.82 -2.55 22.57
N HIS A 139 -9.04 -2.04 22.81
CA HIS A 139 -9.91 -2.46 23.91
C HIS A 139 -10.69 -3.74 23.62
N LEU A 140 -10.72 -4.21 22.36
CA LEU A 140 -11.37 -5.46 22.01
C LEU A 140 -10.62 -6.66 22.61
N PRO A 141 -11.33 -7.72 23.03
CA PRO A 141 -10.69 -8.94 23.53
C PRO A 141 -9.80 -9.56 22.47
N THR A 142 -8.72 -10.21 22.91
CA THR A 142 -7.87 -11.01 22.03
C THR A 142 -8.56 -12.33 21.69
N GLU A 143 -8.50 -12.73 20.42
CA GLU A 143 -8.93 -14.07 19.98
C GLU A 143 -7.84 -15.10 20.29
N GLU A 144 -8.22 -16.36 20.49
CA GLU A 144 -7.24 -17.45 20.58
C GLU A 144 -6.49 -17.61 19.25
N GLU A 145 -5.18 -17.82 19.34
CA GLU A 145 -4.35 -17.95 18.14
C GLU A 145 -4.36 -19.38 17.61
N SER A 146 -4.80 -19.53 16.37
CA SER A 146 -4.51 -20.72 15.57
C SER A 146 -2.99 -20.88 15.43
N LYS A 147 -2.51 -22.13 15.41
CA LYS A 147 -1.09 -22.39 15.22
C LYS A 147 -0.71 -22.17 13.75
N PRO A 148 0.47 -21.61 13.47
CA PRO A 148 1.00 -21.59 12.12
C PRO A 148 1.12 -23.00 11.55
N GLU A 149 0.72 -23.16 10.28
CA GLU A 149 0.68 -24.44 9.57
C GLU A 149 1.40 -24.37 8.22
N HIS A 150 1.60 -23.17 7.68
CA HIS A 150 2.08 -22.93 6.33
C HIS A 150 3.46 -22.30 6.34
N ASP A 151 4.42 -22.93 5.66
CA ASP A 151 5.77 -22.38 5.46
C ASP A 151 5.85 -21.63 4.12
N SER A 152 7.03 -21.06 3.81
CA SER A 152 7.24 -20.32 2.57
C SER A 152 6.93 -21.11 1.30
N ARG A 153 7.10 -22.45 1.31
CA ARG A 153 6.87 -23.31 0.14
C ARG A 153 5.37 -23.56 -0.05
N SER A 154 4.64 -23.83 1.03
CA SER A 154 3.18 -23.99 0.94
C SER A 154 2.49 -22.68 0.55
N ILE A 155 2.99 -21.53 1.06
CA ILE A 155 2.54 -20.20 0.61
C ILE A 155 2.76 -20.02 -0.90
N ALA A 156 3.94 -20.37 -1.41
CA ALA A 156 4.26 -20.22 -2.83
C ALA A 156 3.34 -21.08 -3.73
N HIS A 157 3.10 -22.33 -3.33
CA HIS A 157 2.19 -23.22 -4.05
C HIS A 157 0.75 -22.69 -4.04
N PHE A 158 0.28 -22.20 -2.90
CA PHE A 158 -1.05 -21.62 -2.76
C PHE A 158 -1.20 -20.37 -3.64
N MET A 159 -0.23 -19.46 -3.60
CA MET A 159 -0.22 -18.26 -4.43
C MET A 159 -0.17 -18.61 -5.93
N GLN A 160 0.61 -19.62 -6.34
CA GLN A 160 0.58 -20.07 -7.75
C GLN A 160 -0.81 -20.54 -8.16
N SER A 161 -1.43 -21.38 -7.33
CA SER A 161 -2.79 -21.87 -7.57
C SER A 161 -3.82 -20.72 -7.63
N PHE A 162 -3.65 -19.69 -6.79
CA PHE A 162 -4.48 -18.50 -6.80
C PHE A 162 -4.29 -17.68 -8.09
N ALA A 163 -3.05 -17.51 -8.57
CA ALA A 163 -2.79 -16.86 -9.85
C ALA A 163 -3.45 -17.62 -11.01
N ASP A 164 -3.21 -18.92 -11.10
CA ASP A 164 -3.71 -19.77 -12.20
C ASP A 164 -5.24 -19.73 -12.27
N LYS A 165 -5.90 -19.84 -11.11
CA LYS A 165 -7.37 -19.79 -11.00
C LYS A 165 -7.97 -18.47 -11.48
N ASN A 166 -7.26 -17.36 -11.27
CA ASN A 166 -7.76 -16.02 -11.60
C ASN A 166 -7.16 -15.45 -12.90
N GLY A 167 -6.32 -16.22 -13.61
CA GLY A 167 -5.66 -15.79 -14.84
C GLY A 167 -4.65 -14.66 -14.63
N TYR A 168 -3.96 -14.65 -13.49
CA TYR A 168 -2.94 -13.64 -13.20
C TYR A 168 -1.57 -14.08 -13.69
N GLU A 169 -0.91 -13.20 -14.44
CA GLU A 169 0.45 -13.42 -14.90
C GLU A 169 1.45 -12.89 -13.86
N CYS A 170 2.16 -13.81 -13.19
CA CYS A 170 3.18 -13.44 -12.22
C CYS A 170 4.32 -14.46 -12.11
N GLU A 171 5.43 -13.99 -11.54
CA GLU A 171 6.58 -14.82 -11.13
C GLU A 171 6.62 -14.90 -9.61
N ILE A 172 6.71 -16.10 -9.05
CA ILE A 172 6.79 -16.32 -7.60
C ILE A 172 8.23 -16.64 -7.20
N GLN A 173 8.74 -15.93 -6.19
CA GLN A 173 10.12 -16.08 -5.69
C GLN A 173 10.12 -16.18 -4.17
N ILE A 174 10.95 -17.07 -3.62
CA ILE A 174 11.21 -17.15 -2.17
C ILE A 174 12.55 -16.47 -1.89
N LEU A 175 12.58 -15.52 -0.96
CA LEU A 175 13.74 -14.69 -0.63
C LEU A 175 13.97 -14.63 0.89
N ASP A 176 15.23 -14.47 1.28
CA ASP A 176 15.62 -14.23 2.68
C ASP A 176 15.54 -12.75 3.07
N GLY A 177 15.51 -12.48 4.38
CA GLY A 177 15.73 -11.14 4.93
C GLY A 177 14.58 -10.14 4.74
N MET A 178 13.40 -10.61 4.34
CA MET A 178 12.22 -9.76 4.19
C MET A 178 11.58 -9.42 5.55
N LEU A 179 11.01 -8.22 5.67
CA LEU A 179 10.24 -7.79 6.86
C LEU A 179 8.78 -8.28 6.86
N ALA A 180 8.20 -8.47 5.67
CA ALA A 180 6.84 -8.96 5.49
C ALA A 180 6.87 -10.44 5.07
N ASN A 181 5.76 -11.15 5.27
CA ASN A 181 5.65 -12.56 4.89
C ASN A 181 5.61 -12.74 3.36
N ALA A 182 4.97 -11.81 2.65
CA ALA A 182 5.06 -11.68 1.21
C ALA A 182 4.94 -10.20 0.81
N LEU A 183 5.31 -9.89 -0.43
CA LEU A 183 5.05 -8.60 -1.06
C LEU A 183 5.00 -8.73 -2.58
N VAL A 184 4.20 -7.88 -3.24
CA VAL A 184 4.20 -7.74 -4.70
C VAL A 184 5.07 -6.58 -5.15
N SER A 185 5.87 -6.82 -6.19
CA SER A 185 6.73 -5.83 -6.85
C SER A 185 6.64 -6.01 -8.36
N GLY A 186 5.85 -5.18 -9.03
CA GLY A 186 5.53 -5.38 -10.44
C GLY A 186 4.71 -6.66 -10.63
N SER A 187 5.18 -7.57 -11.48
CA SER A 187 4.59 -8.91 -11.66
C SER A 187 5.28 -9.98 -10.84
N ARG A 188 6.14 -9.62 -9.88
CA ARG A 188 6.81 -10.57 -8.99
C ARG A 188 6.12 -10.62 -7.64
N VAL A 189 5.77 -11.82 -7.19
CA VAL A 189 5.31 -12.11 -5.84
C VAL A 189 6.51 -12.67 -5.06
N LYS A 190 7.00 -11.91 -4.09
CA LYS A 190 8.15 -12.30 -3.26
C LYS A 190 7.63 -12.82 -1.93
N ILE A 191 8.09 -13.99 -1.52
CA ILE A 191 7.70 -14.66 -0.26
C ILE A 191 8.93 -14.75 0.62
N ASN A 192 8.79 -14.41 1.89
CA ASN A 192 9.86 -14.55 2.85
C ASN A 192 10.10 -16.03 3.16
N SER A 193 11.35 -16.48 3.03
CA SER A 193 11.76 -17.85 3.38
C SER A 193 11.47 -18.20 4.85
N ALA A 194 11.46 -17.19 5.73
CA ALA A 194 11.14 -17.33 7.15
C ALA A 194 9.64 -17.21 7.45
N ALA A 195 8.78 -17.04 6.43
CA ALA A 195 7.34 -16.95 6.64
C ALA A 195 6.79 -18.27 7.20
N HIS A 196 6.08 -18.17 8.31
CA HIS A 196 5.33 -19.28 8.88
C HIS A 196 4.00 -18.76 9.44
N ILE A 197 2.89 -19.13 8.79
CA ILE A 197 1.58 -18.50 9.00
C ILE A 197 0.45 -19.51 9.15
N THR A 198 -0.66 -19.05 9.73
CA THR A 198 -1.91 -19.82 9.84
C THR A 198 -2.65 -19.90 8.50
N THR A 199 -3.64 -20.79 8.39
CA THR A 199 -4.49 -20.91 7.19
C THR A 199 -5.26 -19.62 6.89
N ASP A 200 -5.83 -18.97 7.92
CA ASP A 200 -6.54 -17.69 7.74
C ASP A 200 -5.59 -16.58 7.26
N GLU A 201 -4.37 -16.52 7.82
CA GLU A 201 -3.36 -15.56 7.36
C GLU A 201 -2.90 -15.83 5.92
N LEU A 202 -2.82 -17.09 5.48
CA LEU A 202 -2.49 -17.45 4.11
C LEU A 202 -3.54 -16.93 3.12
N GLU A 203 -4.82 -17.19 3.40
CA GLU A 203 -5.93 -16.74 2.57
C GLU A 203 -6.03 -15.20 2.55
N ALA A 204 -5.93 -14.56 3.71
CA ALA A 204 -5.90 -13.10 3.83
C ALA A 204 -4.73 -12.51 3.03
N LEU A 205 -3.53 -13.09 3.14
CA LEU A 205 -2.34 -12.65 2.42
C LEU A 205 -2.49 -12.77 0.90
N ALA A 206 -3.10 -13.85 0.40
CA ALA A 206 -3.36 -13.99 -1.03
C ALA A 206 -4.36 -12.95 -1.55
N HIS A 207 -5.44 -12.69 -0.81
CA HIS A 207 -6.39 -11.63 -1.17
C HIS A 207 -5.77 -10.23 -1.10
N HIS A 208 -4.85 -9.99 -0.16
CA HIS A 208 -4.12 -8.74 -0.02
C HIS A 208 -3.13 -8.53 -1.18
N GLU A 209 -2.17 -9.44 -1.32
CA GLU A 209 -1.07 -9.31 -2.27
C GLU A 209 -1.53 -9.58 -3.70
N MET A 210 -2.26 -10.66 -3.94
CA MET A 210 -2.66 -11.04 -5.30
C MET A 210 -4.00 -10.44 -5.71
N GLY A 211 -4.97 -10.43 -4.79
CA GLY A 211 -6.31 -9.90 -5.03
C GLY A 211 -6.36 -8.38 -5.17
N VAL A 212 -5.32 -7.65 -4.74
CA VAL A 212 -5.24 -6.18 -4.87
C VAL A 212 -3.93 -5.74 -5.50
N HIS A 213 -2.77 -5.94 -4.87
CA HIS A 213 -1.51 -5.32 -5.35
C HIS A 213 -1.07 -5.84 -6.72
N LEU A 214 -1.12 -7.15 -6.95
CA LEU A 214 -0.85 -7.74 -8.26
C LEU A 214 -1.97 -7.39 -9.25
N LEU A 215 -3.23 -7.58 -8.85
CA LEU A 215 -4.41 -7.31 -9.68
C LEU A 215 -4.40 -5.89 -10.25
N THR A 216 -4.20 -4.88 -9.40
CA THR A 216 -4.15 -3.46 -9.81
C THR A 216 -2.92 -3.16 -10.67
N THR A 217 -1.81 -3.85 -10.43
CA THR A 217 -0.64 -3.76 -11.33
C THR A 217 -0.95 -4.32 -12.71
N LEU A 218 -1.65 -5.46 -12.80
CA LEU A 218 -2.03 -6.07 -14.07
C LEU A 218 -3.07 -5.22 -14.82
N ASN A 219 -4.10 -4.72 -14.12
CA ASN A 219 -5.09 -3.82 -14.70
C ASN A 219 -4.44 -2.52 -15.20
N GLY A 220 -3.57 -1.91 -14.39
CA GLY A 220 -2.86 -0.69 -14.77
C GLY A 220 -2.02 -0.86 -16.04
N ARG A 221 -1.45 -2.06 -16.27
CA ARG A 221 -0.65 -2.37 -17.47
C ARG A 221 -1.49 -2.56 -18.73
N GLN A 222 -2.78 -2.85 -18.56
CA GLN A 222 -3.73 -3.01 -19.66
C GLN A 222 -4.46 -1.71 -20.01
N GLN A 223 -4.23 -0.65 -19.22
CA GLN A 223 -4.74 0.68 -19.54
C GLN A 223 -4.05 1.23 -20.80
N PRO A 224 -4.76 2.06 -21.59
CA PRO A 224 -4.16 2.71 -22.75
C PRO A 224 -2.98 3.63 -22.43
N LEU A 225 -2.91 4.15 -21.20
CA LEU A 225 -1.80 4.95 -20.67
C LEU A 225 -1.26 4.31 -19.39
N LYS A 226 0.06 4.32 -19.23
CA LYS A 226 0.79 3.69 -18.13
C LYS A 226 0.72 4.46 -16.82
N VAL A 227 0.24 5.71 -16.82
CA VAL A 227 0.11 6.52 -15.60
C VAL A 227 -0.62 5.81 -14.45
N LEU A 228 -1.63 4.96 -14.73
CA LEU A 228 -2.30 4.17 -13.69
C LEU A 228 -1.50 2.93 -13.23
N SER A 229 -0.53 2.45 -13.99
CA SER A 229 0.48 1.48 -13.53
C SER A 229 1.48 2.10 -12.55
N LEU A 230 1.86 3.36 -12.80
CA LEU A 230 2.71 4.14 -11.89
C LEU A 230 1.96 4.45 -10.59
N GLY A 231 0.68 4.80 -10.76
CA GLY A 231 -0.30 4.99 -9.71
C GLY A 231 -0.56 6.45 -9.38
N CYS A 232 -1.78 6.72 -8.94
CA CYS A 232 -2.20 8.04 -8.51
C CYS A 232 -1.36 8.53 -7.32
N PRO A 233 -1.17 9.84 -7.16
CA PRO A 233 -0.50 10.44 -6.02
C PRO A 233 -1.08 9.97 -4.69
N ALA A 234 -0.20 9.51 -3.80
CA ALA A 234 -0.55 8.97 -2.48
C ALA A 234 -1.53 7.77 -2.51
N ASN A 235 -1.56 6.99 -3.59
CA ASN A 235 -2.39 5.77 -3.74
C ASN A 235 -2.26 4.74 -2.62
N THR A 236 -1.20 4.82 -1.82
CA THR A 236 -0.98 3.91 -0.69
C THR A 236 -2.19 3.84 0.24
N ASN A 237 -2.88 4.95 0.50
CA ASN A 237 -4.04 4.94 1.39
C ASN A 237 -5.16 4.05 0.84
N THR A 238 -5.57 4.28 -0.42
CA THR A 238 -6.61 3.47 -1.05
C THR A 238 -6.17 2.04 -1.33
N GLN A 239 -4.94 1.82 -1.80
CA GLN A 239 -4.45 0.48 -2.14
C GLN A 239 -4.36 -0.42 -0.90
N GLU A 240 -3.80 0.07 0.21
CA GLU A 240 -3.77 -0.69 1.46
C GLU A 240 -5.19 -0.86 2.01
N GLY A 241 -6.06 0.15 1.88
CA GLY A 241 -7.47 0.06 2.27
C GLY A 241 -8.25 -1.00 1.50
N LEU A 242 -8.07 -1.08 0.18
CA LEU A 242 -8.63 -2.12 -0.68
C LEU A 242 -8.14 -3.51 -0.29
N ALA A 243 -6.85 -3.62 0.03
CA ALA A 243 -6.25 -4.87 0.45
C ALA A 243 -6.86 -5.38 1.77
N ILE A 244 -6.99 -4.51 2.79
CA ILE A 244 -7.67 -4.88 4.04
C ILE A 244 -9.17 -5.15 3.84
N LEU A 245 -9.85 -4.39 2.96
CA LEU A 245 -11.24 -4.69 2.61
C LEU A 245 -11.35 -6.10 1.98
N CYS A 246 -10.43 -6.49 1.11
CA CYS A 246 -10.42 -7.82 0.51
C CYS A 246 -10.08 -8.92 1.53
N GLU A 247 -9.17 -8.67 2.49
CA GLU A 247 -8.97 -9.56 3.65
C GLU A 247 -10.32 -9.80 4.36
N TYR A 248 -11.05 -8.72 4.67
CA TYR A 248 -12.36 -8.76 5.34
C TYR A 248 -13.43 -9.49 4.53
N LEU A 249 -13.66 -9.12 3.26
CA LEU A 249 -14.69 -9.73 2.43
C LEU A 249 -14.37 -11.18 2.04
N SER A 250 -13.11 -11.62 2.14
CA SER A 250 -12.75 -13.03 1.96
C SER A 250 -13.17 -13.93 3.13
N GLY A 251 -13.50 -13.35 4.28
CA GLY A 251 -13.85 -14.07 5.52
C GLY A 251 -12.67 -14.47 6.40
N HIS A 252 -11.43 -14.09 6.06
CA HIS A 252 -10.21 -14.49 6.79
C HIS A 252 -9.54 -13.33 7.55
N PHE A 253 -10.31 -12.28 7.81
CA PHE A 253 -9.88 -11.15 8.63
C PHE A 253 -10.05 -11.44 10.11
N SER A 254 -9.04 -11.14 10.93
CA SER A 254 -9.04 -11.47 12.37
C SER A 254 -8.93 -10.22 13.26
N ILE A 255 -9.35 -10.34 14.52
CA ILE A 255 -9.17 -9.25 15.51
C ILE A 255 -7.68 -9.05 15.79
N LYS A 256 -6.86 -10.11 15.79
CA LYS A 256 -5.39 -10.02 15.89
C LYS A 256 -4.80 -9.12 14.79
N ARG A 257 -5.27 -9.29 13.56
CA ARG A 257 -4.86 -8.47 12.41
C ARG A 257 -5.25 -7.01 12.61
N LEU A 258 -6.51 -6.74 12.99
CA LEU A 258 -6.99 -5.38 13.24
C LEU A 258 -6.23 -4.69 14.39
N ARG A 259 -5.96 -5.41 15.48
CA ARG A 259 -5.13 -4.93 16.60
C ARG A 259 -3.72 -4.56 16.14
N THR A 260 -3.10 -5.35 15.27
CA THR A 260 -1.78 -5.03 14.69
C THR A 260 -1.81 -3.72 13.90
N LEU A 261 -2.88 -3.47 13.13
CA LEU A 261 -3.05 -2.20 12.41
C LEU A 261 -3.26 -1.02 13.38
N ALA A 262 -4.01 -1.21 14.46
CA ALA A 262 -4.19 -0.19 15.50
C ALA A 262 -2.87 0.14 16.22
N LEU A 263 -2.06 -0.86 16.58
CA LEU A 263 -0.73 -0.65 17.16
C LEU A 263 0.17 0.18 16.24
N ARG A 264 0.08 -0.03 14.92
CA ARG A 264 0.84 0.76 13.93
C ARG A 264 0.43 2.23 13.93
N VAL A 265 -0.86 2.54 14.06
CA VAL A 265 -1.34 3.94 14.17
C VAL A 265 -0.71 4.63 15.38
N LEU A 266 -0.78 3.99 16.56
CA LEU A 266 -0.22 4.55 17.79
C LEU A 266 1.31 4.62 17.77
N ALA A 267 1.97 3.68 17.08
CA ALA A 267 3.41 3.73 16.88
C ALA A 267 3.83 4.92 16.01
N VAL A 268 3.07 5.24 14.96
CA VAL A 268 3.31 6.45 14.15
C VAL A 268 3.09 7.71 14.98
N GLU A 269 2.01 7.78 15.77
CA GLU A 269 1.75 8.91 16.66
C GLU A 269 2.91 9.13 17.65
N SER A 270 3.32 8.06 18.35
CA SER A 270 4.43 8.07 19.29
C SER A 270 5.74 8.49 18.62
N MET A 271 6.02 7.97 17.41
CA MET A 271 7.22 8.32 16.66
C MET A 271 7.29 9.82 16.32
N ILE A 272 6.17 10.41 15.91
CA ILE A 272 6.09 11.84 15.57
C ILE A 272 6.29 12.71 16.83
N LYS A 273 5.63 12.36 17.94
CA LYS A 273 5.63 13.14 19.18
C LYS A 273 6.93 13.02 19.97
N GLU A 274 7.35 11.78 20.20
CA GLU A 274 8.41 11.47 21.17
C GLU A 274 9.79 11.37 20.50
N ARG A 275 9.83 10.98 19.22
CA ARG A 275 11.07 10.79 18.43
C ARG A 275 12.11 9.87 19.09
N ASP A 276 11.65 8.96 19.95
CA ASP A 276 12.48 8.03 20.73
C ASP A 276 12.02 6.59 20.47
N PHE A 277 12.89 5.79 19.83
CA PHE A 277 12.57 4.42 19.42
C PHE A 277 12.17 3.59 20.63
N ARG A 278 12.93 3.72 21.72
CA ARG A 278 12.70 2.96 22.94
C ARG A 278 11.34 3.30 23.57
N HIS A 279 10.94 4.57 23.59
CA HIS A 279 9.65 5.01 24.10
C HIS A 279 8.52 4.33 23.33
N THR A 280 8.56 4.39 22.00
CA THR A 280 7.56 3.75 21.15
C THR A 280 7.53 2.23 21.36
N PHE A 281 8.68 1.58 21.45
CA PHE A 281 8.76 0.16 21.77
C PHE A 281 8.13 -0.17 23.13
N MET A 282 8.46 0.59 24.17
CA MET A 282 7.94 0.40 25.53
C MET A 282 6.45 0.69 25.62
N LEU A 283 5.93 1.68 24.87
CA LEU A 283 4.49 1.92 24.73
C LEU A 283 3.78 0.66 24.23
N LEU A 284 4.25 0.08 23.12
CA LEU A 284 3.63 -1.12 22.54
C LEU A 284 3.74 -2.33 23.49
N LYS A 285 4.90 -2.52 24.11
CA LYS A 285 5.17 -3.66 25.00
C LYS A 285 4.43 -3.55 26.33
N GLU A 286 4.57 -2.43 27.04
CA GLU A 286 4.09 -2.31 28.42
C GLU A 286 2.62 -1.92 28.50
N GLN A 287 2.17 -0.98 27.65
CA GLN A 287 0.78 -0.53 27.67
C GLN A 287 -0.14 -1.48 26.91
N TYR A 288 0.28 -1.94 25.72
CA TYR A 288 -0.56 -2.77 24.86
C TYR A 288 -0.21 -4.26 24.84
N LYS A 289 0.76 -4.68 25.68
CA LYS A 289 1.15 -6.08 25.89
C LYS A 289 1.59 -6.80 24.61
N ALA A 290 2.13 -6.05 23.65
CA ALA A 290 2.76 -6.65 22.48
C ALA A 290 4.00 -7.45 22.90
N SER A 291 4.26 -8.58 22.23
CA SER A 291 5.50 -9.34 22.43
C SER A 291 6.71 -8.53 21.98
N ASP A 292 7.91 -8.86 22.47
CA ASP A 292 9.15 -8.18 22.08
C ASP A 292 9.33 -8.15 20.55
N VAL A 293 9.06 -9.28 19.91
CA VAL A 293 9.17 -9.42 18.46
C VAL A 293 8.18 -8.51 17.75
N GLN A 294 6.92 -8.48 18.20
CA GLN A 294 5.88 -7.64 17.59
C GLN A 294 6.15 -6.15 17.82
N ALA A 295 6.45 -5.75 19.06
CA ALA A 295 6.74 -4.37 19.42
C ALA A 295 7.96 -3.85 18.65
N PHE A 296 9.05 -4.63 18.57
CA PHE A 296 10.23 -4.26 17.81
C PHE A 296 9.94 -4.14 16.31
N THR A 297 9.20 -5.09 15.75
CA THR A 297 8.85 -5.10 14.33
C THR A 297 8.01 -3.86 13.96
N ILE A 298 6.98 -3.54 14.75
CA ILE A 298 6.14 -2.36 14.51
C ILE A 298 6.96 -1.07 14.69
N THR A 299 7.75 -0.96 15.76
CA THR A 299 8.58 0.22 16.00
C THR A 299 9.59 0.43 14.87
N SER A 300 10.26 -0.64 14.43
CA SER A 300 11.20 -0.56 13.31
C SER A 300 10.54 -0.16 12.00
N ARG A 301 9.31 -0.60 11.74
CA ARG A 301 8.56 -0.20 10.54
C ARG A 301 8.27 1.30 10.49
N VAL A 302 8.00 1.93 11.63
CA VAL A 302 7.72 3.38 11.71
C VAL A 302 8.98 4.23 11.86
N TYR A 303 10.08 3.71 12.42
CA TYR A 303 11.35 4.45 12.54
C TYR A 303 12.28 4.27 11.33
N ARG A 304 12.04 3.29 10.46
CA ARG A 304 12.91 3.08 9.29
C ARG A 304 12.96 4.32 8.38
N GLY A 305 14.12 4.53 7.77
CA GLY A 305 14.41 5.70 6.96
C GLY A 305 14.61 6.99 7.75
N GLY A 306 14.41 7.01 9.09
CA GLY A 306 14.43 8.21 9.92
C GLY A 306 13.05 8.66 10.40
N GLY A 307 12.00 7.88 10.09
CA GLY A 307 10.62 8.17 10.50
C GLY A 307 9.65 8.05 9.31
N LEU A 308 9.08 6.86 9.11
CA LEU A 308 8.14 6.57 8.03
C LEU A 308 6.69 6.54 8.55
N THR A 309 5.90 7.55 8.20
CA THR A 309 4.51 7.69 8.65
C THR A 309 3.52 6.83 7.84
N LYS A 310 3.94 6.07 6.84
CA LYS A 310 3.05 5.23 5.99
C LYS A 310 2.09 4.32 6.77
N ASP A 311 2.54 3.74 7.88
CA ASP A 311 1.91 2.57 8.49
C ASP A 311 0.52 2.83 9.12
N TYR A 312 0.14 4.09 9.40
CA TYR A 312 -1.23 4.41 9.85
C TYR A 312 -2.26 4.36 8.72
N LEU A 313 -1.82 4.48 7.46
CA LEU A 313 -2.68 4.48 6.27
C LEU A 313 -3.41 3.16 6.06
N TYR A 314 -2.93 2.04 6.61
CA TYR A 314 -3.63 0.77 6.52
C TYR A 314 -5.02 0.83 7.18
N LEU A 315 -5.08 1.33 8.42
CA LEU A 315 -6.36 1.41 9.15
C LEU A 315 -7.23 2.56 8.63
N ARG A 316 -6.62 3.70 8.33
CA ARG A 316 -7.30 4.85 7.73
C ARG A 316 -7.91 4.49 6.38
N GLY A 317 -7.10 3.92 5.50
CA GLY A 317 -7.49 3.45 4.18
C GLY A 317 -8.61 2.43 4.24
N PHE A 318 -8.53 1.46 5.16
CA PHE A 318 -9.60 0.48 5.35
C PHE A 318 -10.95 1.15 5.66
N ARG A 319 -10.97 2.10 6.61
CA ARG A 319 -12.19 2.86 6.93
C ARG A 319 -12.73 3.62 5.72
N GLU A 320 -11.85 4.35 5.02
CA GLU A 320 -12.25 5.21 3.89
C GLU A 320 -12.76 4.38 2.71
N VAL A 321 -12.08 3.29 2.37
CA VAL A 321 -12.47 2.37 1.31
C VAL A 321 -13.74 1.60 1.67
N LEU A 322 -13.92 1.21 2.93
CA LEU A 322 -15.17 0.60 3.40
C LEU A 322 -16.36 1.56 3.23
N ASN A 323 -16.20 2.83 3.59
CA ASN A 323 -17.23 3.85 3.38
C ASN A 323 -17.52 4.08 1.89
N ALA A 324 -16.50 3.97 1.03
CA ALA A 324 -16.67 4.05 -0.42
C ALA A 324 -17.39 2.83 -0.99
N TYR A 325 -17.07 1.62 -0.50
CA TYR A 325 -17.68 0.36 -0.91
C TYR A 325 -19.20 0.38 -0.73
N ASP A 326 -19.70 0.92 0.38
CA ASP A 326 -21.14 1.03 0.62
C ASP A 326 -21.85 2.07 -0.26
N LYS A 327 -21.11 3.09 -0.75
CA LYS A 327 -21.69 4.27 -1.41
C LYS A 327 -21.59 4.23 -2.92
N LEU A 328 -20.53 3.64 -3.46
CA LEU A 328 -20.20 3.71 -4.89
C LEU A 328 -20.90 2.65 -5.73
N GLY A 329 -21.41 1.57 -5.12
CA GLY A 329 -22.09 0.49 -5.85
C GLY A 329 -21.20 -0.09 -6.95
N ASP A 330 -21.74 -0.26 -8.15
CA ASP A 330 -21.06 -0.88 -9.29
C ASP A 330 -19.79 -0.11 -9.73
N ASP A 331 -19.78 1.22 -9.56
CA ASP A 331 -18.62 2.06 -9.90
C ASP A 331 -17.42 1.81 -8.97
N PHE A 332 -17.59 1.14 -7.82
CA PHE A 332 -16.49 0.84 -6.89
C PHE A 332 -15.34 0.10 -7.58
N SER A 333 -15.67 -0.74 -8.57
CA SER A 333 -14.71 -1.49 -9.37
C SER A 333 -13.68 -0.59 -10.07
N LEU A 334 -14.00 0.67 -10.38
CA LEU A 334 -13.07 1.62 -11.01
C LEU A 334 -11.82 1.90 -10.18
N LEU A 335 -11.86 1.68 -8.86
CA LEU A 335 -10.67 1.75 -8.02
C LEU A 335 -9.64 0.67 -8.35
N LEU A 336 -10.03 -0.36 -9.11
CA LEU A 336 -9.18 -1.45 -9.56
C LEU A 336 -8.55 -1.20 -10.94
N CYS A 337 -8.86 -0.10 -11.64
CA CYS A 337 -8.29 0.22 -12.97
C CYS A 337 -6.76 0.27 -12.99
N GLY A 338 -6.14 0.50 -11.83
CA GLY A 338 -4.71 0.55 -11.62
C GLY A 338 -4.42 0.85 -10.15
N LYS A 339 -3.28 1.46 -9.86
CA LYS A 339 -2.95 1.95 -8.50
C LYS A 339 -3.64 3.28 -8.23
N THR A 340 -4.96 3.25 -8.07
CA THR A 340 -5.81 4.42 -7.90
C THR A 340 -5.81 4.95 -6.46
N GLU A 341 -6.35 6.16 -6.28
CA GLU A 341 -6.64 6.76 -4.96
C GLU A 341 -8.06 7.35 -4.98
N LEU A 342 -8.81 7.18 -3.88
CA LEU A 342 -10.19 7.64 -3.72
C LEU A 342 -10.38 9.12 -4.08
N LYS A 343 -9.40 9.98 -3.76
CA LYS A 343 -9.47 11.41 -4.10
C LYS A 343 -9.52 11.69 -5.61
N TYR A 344 -9.04 10.76 -6.43
CA TYR A 344 -9.10 10.83 -7.89
C TYR A 344 -10.26 10.02 -8.47
N PHE A 345 -11.15 9.46 -7.66
CA PHE A 345 -12.21 8.58 -8.14
C PHE A 345 -13.10 9.23 -9.21
N ASP A 346 -13.59 10.45 -8.96
CA ASP A 346 -14.44 11.16 -9.93
C ASP A 346 -13.69 11.49 -11.23
N LEU A 347 -12.39 11.80 -11.13
CA LEU A 347 -11.51 12.02 -12.28
C LEU A 347 -11.33 10.73 -13.09
N ILE A 348 -11.06 9.60 -12.43
CA ILE A 348 -10.91 8.29 -13.08
C ILE A 348 -12.21 7.89 -13.77
N ARG A 349 -13.36 8.02 -13.08
CA ARG A 349 -14.68 7.75 -13.66
C ARG A 349 -14.94 8.61 -14.90
N SER A 350 -14.61 9.90 -14.83
CA SER A 350 -14.71 10.80 -15.99
C SER A 350 -13.86 10.33 -17.17
N LEU A 351 -12.59 9.99 -16.92
CA LEU A 351 -11.67 9.53 -17.97
C LEU A 351 -12.05 8.16 -18.55
N VAL A 352 -12.66 7.27 -17.76
CA VAL A 352 -13.25 6.02 -18.26
C VAL A 352 -14.48 6.29 -19.12
N ASN A 353 -15.36 7.20 -18.70
CA ASN A 353 -16.55 7.58 -19.48
C ASN A 353 -16.20 8.27 -20.80
N LYS A 354 -15.06 8.95 -20.87
CA LYS A 354 -14.48 9.54 -22.09
C LYS A 354 -13.75 8.53 -22.99
N GLY A 355 -13.62 7.27 -22.56
CA GLY A 355 -12.88 6.24 -23.30
C GLY A 355 -11.35 6.40 -23.28
N ILE A 356 -10.80 7.32 -22.47
CA ILE A 356 -9.35 7.51 -22.29
C ILE A 356 -8.77 6.35 -21.47
N PHE A 357 -9.46 5.99 -20.39
CA PHE A 357 -9.20 4.77 -19.62
C PHE A 357 -10.26 3.72 -19.90
N THR A 358 -9.92 2.47 -19.62
CA THR A 358 -10.82 1.34 -19.76
C THR A 358 -11.25 0.82 -18.38
N GLN A 359 -12.41 0.17 -18.35
CA GLN A 359 -12.87 -0.59 -17.18
C GLN A 359 -11.81 -1.63 -16.76
N PRO A 360 -11.68 -1.96 -15.47
CA PRO A 360 -10.73 -2.96 -15.01
C PRO A 360 -11.09 -4.33 -15.60
N LYS A 361 -10.09 -5.05 -16.13
CA LYS A 361 -10.29 -6.42 -16.62
C LYS A 361 -10.47 -7.40 -15.48
N PHE A 362 -9.61 -7.30 -14.48
CA PHE A 362 -9.59 -8.19 -13.32
C PHE A 362 -10.33 -7.55 -12.15
N ILE A 363 -11.16 -8.33 -11.47
CA ILE A 363 -11.86 -7.96 -10.22
C ILE A 363 -11.43 -8.92 -9.11
N SER A 364 -11.19 -8.38 -7.92
CA SER A 364 -10.78 -9.20 -6.77
C SER A 364 -11.84 -10.27 -6.47
N PRO A 365 -11.47 -11.55 -6.27
CA PRO A 365 -12.45 -12.59 -5.94
C PRO A 365 -13.23 -12.29 -4.66
N ALA A 366 -12.63 -11.56 -3.71
CA ALA A 366 -13.32 -11.13 -2.48
C ALA A 366 -14.40 -10.06 -2.74
N LEU A 367 -14.27 -9.27 -3.82
CA LEU A 367 -15.29 -8.30 -4.24
C LEU A 367 -16.36 -8.95 -5.10
N SER A 368 -15.99 -9.89 -5.98
CA SER A 368 -16.92 -10.61 -6.85
C SER A 368 -17.83 -11.56 -6.08
N THR A 369 -17.28 -12.29 -5.10
CA THR A 369 -18.04 -13.23 -4.26
C THR A 369 -17.71 -13.01 -2.78
N PRO A 370 -18.21 -11.91 -2.18
CA PRO A 370 -17.95 -11.61 -0.78
C PRO A 370 -18.53 -12.70 0.12
N LYS A 371 -17.73 -13.21 1.06
CA LYS A 371 -18.18 -14.19 2.03
C LYS A 371 -18.93 -13.53 3.17
N GLN A 372 -19.84 -14.28 3.79
CA GLN A 372 -20.50 -13.82 5.01
C GLN A 372 -19.48 -13.76 6.15
N THR A 373 -19.27 -12.56 6.68
CA THR A 373 -18.33 -12.32 7.77
C THR A 373 -18.97 -12.56 9.14
N ASN A 374 -18.14 -12.96 10.11
CA ASN A 374 -18.55 -13.18 11.50
C ASN A 374 -19.34 -11.96 12.04
N PRO A 375 -20.50 -12.14 12.70
CA PRO A 375 -21.27 -11.04 13.28
C PRO A 375 -20.45 -10.08 14.17
N ILE A 376 -19.49 -10.61 14.92
CA ILE A 376 -18.58 -9.82 15.77
C ILE A 376 -17.71 -8.91 14.92
N HIS A 377 -17.11 -9.44 13.85
CA HIS A 377 -16.29 -8.65 12.93
C HIS A 377 -17.12 -7.59 12.21
N ARG A 378 -18.35 -7.91 11.80
CA ARG A 378 -19.30 -6.92 11.23
C ARG A 378 -19.58 -5.77 12.18
N TYR A 379 -19.84 -6.07 13.45
CA TYR A 379 -20.07 -5.06 14.47
C TYR A 379 -18.84 -4.16 14.64
N ILE A 380 -17.65 -4.74 14.80
CA ILE A 380 -16.39 -3.99 14.94
C ILE A 380 -16.16 -3.09 13.73
N VAL A 381 -16.28 -3.64 12.51
CA VAL A 381 -16.06 -2.92 11.25
C VAL A 381 -17.08 -1.79 11.08
N SER A 382 -18.34 -1.98 11.50
CA SER A 382 -19.35 -0.91 11.49
C SER A 382 -19.00 0.25 12.42
N ALA A 383 -18.35 -0.02 13.55
CA ALA A 383 -17.94 0.99 14.52
C ALA A 383 -16.73 1.82 14.07
N LEU A 384 -16.00 1.40 13.03
CA LEU A 384 -14.87 2.16 12.48
C LEU A 384 -15.30 3.35 11.60
N LYS A 385 -16.55 3.36 11.12
CA LYS A 385 -17.03 4.24 10.04
C LYS A 385 -17.00 5.72 10.37
#